data_AF-A0A831YJM7-F1
#
_entry.id   AF-A0A831YJM7-F1
#
_cell.length_a   1.000
_cell.length_b   1.000
_cell.length_c   1.000
_cell.angle_alpha   90.00
_cell.angle_beta   90.00
_cell.angle_gamma   90.00
#
_symmetry.space_group_name_H-M   'P 1'
#
loop_
_entity.id
_entity.type
_entity.pdbx_description
1 polymer ?
#
loop_
_entity_poly.entity_id
_entity_poly.type
_entity_poly.pdbx_seq_one_letter_code
_entity_poly.pdbx_strand_id
1 'polypeptide(L)'
;MVTYKITNLSPLHIGGGSPGGLLDQPTFKLDGRPAIPGSTIKGKVRSLFEAEVRREVERRMRAQSPQEVARKLKKVLKEALAEVDRIIGGDLQVHFCNIAPDPDTEPYAYYPLICDAASQLHCNPPHSANDFGDDRSETIRLITSYILLRRSGQRQYCIACTYFGGNGHPSPLIFTPATAVGEVKTAVATRLSIDRFTGAAKQERLFTLEYVPPYTEFVGHVHKAEELSDYVNETQIDQFLKHVVPALLRRIRTIGKHKSVGFGQVEVKPEGAGQSDEDVREFVWAEVERRLAEACNADLSELAAALRRVKEVEQNVDSIVGVVAKYRRRVMEMLL
;
A
#
# COMPACT_ATOMS: atom_id res chain seq x y z
N MET A 1 -12.87 15.31 10.70
CA MET A 1 -12.53 14.20 11.61
C MET A 1 -13.58 13.10 11.49
N VAL A 2 -13.19 11.84 11.56
CA VAL A 2 -14.08 10.67 11.63
C VAL A 2 -13.78 9.93 12.92
N THR A 3 -14.79 9.73 13.76
CA THR A 3 -14.72 8.85 14.94
C THR A 3 -15.25 7.48 14.56
N TYR A 4 -14.67 6.41 15.10
CA TYR A 4 -15.16 5.05 14.88
C TYR A 4 -15.02 4.17 16.10
N LYS A 5 -15.94 3.22 16.23
CA LYS A 5 -15.96 2.17 17.25
C LYS A 5 -15.60 0.83 16.63
N ILE A 6 -14.76 0.07 17.30
CA ILE A 6 -14.41 -1.30 16.94
C ILE A 6 -14.87 -2.21 18.07
N THR A 7 -15.66 -3.22 17.75
CA THR A 7 -16.04 -4.28 18.69
C THR A 7 -15.38 -5.57 18.23
N ASN A 8 -14.53 -6.18 19.04
CA ASN A 8 -13.99 -7.50 18.69
C ASN A 8 -15.03 -8.58 18.96
N LEU A 9 -15.34 -9.41 17.96
CA LEU A 9 -16.32 -10.51 18.08
C LEU A 9 -15.68 -11.82 18.56
N SER A 10 -14.36 -11.86 18.57
CA SER A 10 -13.54 -13.01 18.97
C SER A 10 -12.32 -12.49 19.76
N PRO A 11 -11.55 -13.38 20.42
CA PRO A 11 -10.32 -12.98 21.11
C PRO A 11 -9.41 -12.16 20.18
N LEU A 12 -8.94 -11.01 20.65
CA LEU A 12 -8.10 -10.12 19.85
C LEU A 12 -6.67 -10.13 20.39
N HIS A 13 -5.70 -10.37 19.52
CA HIS A 13 -4.29 -10.21 19.84
C HIS A 13 -3.60 -9.32 18.80
N ILE A 14 -2.97 -8.25 19.28
CA ILE A 14 -2.14 -7.36 18.47
C ILE A 14 -0.75 -7.39 19.09
N GLY A 15 0.25 -7.94 18.39
CA GLY A 15 1.58 -8.09 18.97
C GLY A 15 2.24 -6.76 19.26
N GLY A 16 2.82 -6.61 20.46
CA GLY A 16 3.52 -5.40 20.92
C GLY A 16 4.93 -5.18 20.33
N GLY A 17 5.40 -6.06 19.42
CA GLY A 17 6.69 -5.89 18.72
C GLY A 17 7.92 -6.38 19.48
N SER A 18 7.82 -6.67 20.78
CA SER A 18 8.88 -7.35 21.55
C SER A 18 8.27 -8.24 22.64
N PRO A 19 8.92 -9.37 23.00
CA PRO A 19 8.55 -10.12 24.19
C PRO A 19 8.63 -9.19 25.41
N GLY A 20 7.60 -9.19 26.24
CA GLY A 20 7.51 -8.32 27.39
C GLY A 20 7.31 -9.14 28.66
N GLY A 21 8.35 -9.20 29.49
CA GLY A 21 8.27 -9.82 30.82
C GLY A 21 7.97 -11.33 30.79
N LEU A 22 6.98 -11.75 31.58
CA LEU A 22 6.62 -13.17 31.80
C LEU A 22 5.81 -13.82 30.66
N LEU A 23 5.40 -13.04 29.65
CA LEU A 23 4.55 -13.52 28.56
C LEU A 23 5.33 -13.53 27.25
N ASP A 24 5.23 -14.61 26.50
CA ASP A 24 5.93 -14.78 25.23
C ASP A 24 5.37 -13.82 24.16
N GLN A 25 4.04 -13.63 24.16
CA GLN A 25 3.33 -12.78 23.21
C GLN A 25 2.35 -11.83 23.94
N PRO A 26 2.84 -10.71 24.51
CA PRO A 26 1.97 -9.68 25.08
C PRO A 26 1.17 -8.96 23.98
N THR A 27 -0.02 -8.50 24.33
CA THR A 27 -0.84 -7.68 23.43
C THR A 27 -0.48 -6.20 23.57
N PHE A 28 -0.64 -5.44 22.48
CA PHE A 28 -0.35 -4.02 22.44
C PHE A 28 -1.24 -3.24 23.42
N LYS A 29 -0.61 -2.38 24.22
CA LYS A 29 -1.26 -1.51 25.19
C LYS A 29 -0.75 -0.08 25.02
N LEU A 30 -1.63 0.88 25.19
CA LEU A 30 -1.32 2.30 25.29
C LEU A 30 -1.74 2.76 26.69
N ASP A 31 -0.82 3.35 27.45
CA ASP A 31 -1.04 3.76 28.85
C ASP A 31 -1.62 2.63 29.72
N GLY A 32 -1.09 1.42 29.53
CA GLY A 32 -1.53 0.21 30.26
C GLY A 32 -2.86 -0.38 29.81
N ARG A 33 -3.59 0.27 28.89
CA ARG A 33 -4.87 -0.21 28.37
C ARG A 33 -4.71 -0.90 27.02
N PRO A 34 -5.43 -2.00 26.74
CA PRO A 34 -5.43 -2.60 25.42
C PRO A 34 -5.79 -1.59 24.34
N ALA A 35 -5.03 -1.57 23.25
CA ALA A 35 -5.24 -0.65 22.15
C ALA A 35 -4.97 -1.31 20.81
N ILE A 36 -5.50 -0.70 19.75
CA ILE A 36 -5.24 -1.05 18.35
C ILE A 36 -4.40 0.08 17.75
N PRO A 37 -3.16 -0.17 17.30
CA PRO A 37 -2.33 0.87 16.70
C PRO A 37 -3.01 1.52 15.50
N GLY A 38 -2.88 2.85 15.38
CA GLY A 38 -3.40 3.59 14.22
C GLY A 38 -2.83 3.07 12.88
N SER A 39 -1.58 2.61 12.88
CA SER A 39 -0.93 1.96 11.73
C SER A 39 -1.64 0.69 11.28
N THR A 40 -2.23 -0.08 12.20
CA THR A 40 -3.00 -1.30 11.89
C THR A 40 -4.29 -0.95 11.16
N ILE A 41 -5.03 0.05 11.66
CA ILE A 41 -6.26 0.52 11.02
C ILE A 41 -5.96 1.16 9.67
N LYS A 42 -4.97 2.05 9.62
CA LYS A 42 -4.49 2.68 8.40
C LYS A 42 -4.11 1.65 7.34
N GLY A 43 -3.35 0.62 7.70
CA GLY A 43 -2.94 -0.44 6.79
C GLY A 43 -4.13 -1.23 6.23
N LYS A 44 -5.17 -1.47 7.04
CA LYS A 44 -6.41 -2.12 6.60
C LYS A 44 -7.22 -1.26 5.64
N VAL A 45 -7.44 0.01 5.99
CA VAL A 45 -8.15 0.97 5.13
C VAL A 45 -7.40 1.17 3.82
N ARG A 46 -6.08 1.34 3.86
CA ARG A 46 -5.21 1.42 2.69
C ARG A 46 -5.35 0.19 1.80
N SER A 47 -5.22 -1.02 2.36
CA SER A 47 -5.32 -2.27 1.59
C SER A 47 -6.69 -2.44 0.90
N LEU A 48 -7.78 -2.03 1.55
CA LEU A 48 -9.12 -2.06 0.96
C LEU A 48 -9.25 -1.03 -0.18
N PHE A 49 -8.70 0.17 -0.02
CA PHE A 49 -8.67 1.17 -1.08
C PHE A 49 -7.81 0.73 -2.26
N GLU A 50 -6.62 0.19 -2.00
CA GLU A 50 -5.72 -0.35 -3.03
C GLU A 50 -6.40 -1.46 -3.84
N ALA A 51 -7.21 -2.30 -3.20
CA ALA A 51 -7.98 -3.33 -3.88
C ALA A 51 -9.03 -2.75 -4.83
N GLU A 52 -9.73 -1.67 -4.46
CA GLU A 52 -10.70 -1.01 -5.35
C GLU A 52 -10.02 -0.33 -6.54
N VAL A 53 -8.86 0.32 -6.33
CA VAL A 53 -8.07 0.89 -7.44
C VAL A 53 -7.60 -0.20 -8.41
N ARG A 54 -7.13 -1.35 -7.89
CA ARG A 54 -6.72 -2.50 -8.72
C ARG A 54 -7.89 -3.06 -9.54
N ARG A 55 -9.08 -3.17 -8.95
CA ARG A 55 -10.30 -3.60 -9.66
C ARG A 55 -10.67 -2.65 -10.79
N GLU A 56 -10.56 -1.35 -10.55
CA GLU A 56 -10.86 -0.34 -11.58
C GLU A 56 -9.86 -0.42 -12.75
N VAL A 57 -8.58 -0.64 -12.46
CA VAL A 57 -7.56 -0.91 -13.49
C VAL A 57 -7.88 -2.17 -14.29
N GLU A 58 -8.19 -3.28 -13.62
CA GLU A 58 -8.54 -4.55 -14.26
C GLU A 58 -9.75 -4.39 -15.19
N ARG A 59 -10.77 -3.65 -14.73
CA ARG A 59 -11.99 -3.33 -15.50
C ARG A 59 -11.66 -2.56 -16.78
N ARG A 60 -10.85 -1.51 -16.69
CA ARG A 60 -10.44 -0.69 -17.83
C ARG A 60 -9.63 -1.47 -18.85
N MET A 61 -8.67 -2.27 -18.37
CA MET A 61 -7.85 -3.13 -19.23
C MET A 61 -8.58 -4.36 -19.79
N ARG A 62 -9.85 -4.56 -19.40
CA ARG A 62 -10.68 -5.73 -19.76
C ARG A 62 -9.98 -7.05 -19.45
N ALA A 63 -9.24 -7.09 -18.34
CA ALA A 63 -8.45 -8.26 -17.96
C ALA A 63 -9.30 -9.25 -17.16
N GLN A 64 -9.09 -10.54 -17.39
CA GLN A 64 -9.77 -11.62 -16.69
C GLN A 64 -9.09 -11.98 -15.37
N SER A 65 -7.84 -11.57 -15.18
CA SER A 65 -7.06 -11.84 -13.97
C SER A 65 -5.94 -10.82 -13.75
N PRO A 66 -5.46 -10.66 -12.51
CA PRO A 66 -4.29 -9.85 -12.23
C PRO A 66 -3.02 -10.27 -12.98
N GLN A 67 -2.84 -11.57 -13.18
CA GLN A 67 -1.69 -12.13 -13.90
C GLN A 67 -1.70 -11.72 -15.37
N GLU A 68 -2.88 -11.61 -15.99
CA GLU A 68 -3.01 -11.12 -17.36
C GLU A 68 -2.53 -9.67 -17.49
N VAL A 69 -2.97 -8.78 -16.58
CA VAL A 69 -2.50 -7.39 -16.50
C VAL A 69 -0.98 -7.34 -16.35
N ALA A 70 -0.46 -8.11 -15.38
CA ALA A 70 0.95 -8.14 -15.06
C ALA A 70 1.82 -8.60 -16.24
N ARG A 71 1.44 -9.66 -16.94
CA ARG A 71 2.19 -10.13 -18.12
C ARG A 71 2.20 -9.12 -19.26
N LYS A 72 1.05 -8.48 -19.55
CA LYS A 72 0.95 -7.43 -20.56
C LYS A 72 1.90 -6.28 -20.24
N LEU A 73 1.88 -5.79 -19.01
CA LEU A 73 2.68 -4.64 -18.59
C LEU A 73 4.16 -4.99 -18.42
N LYS A 74 4.50 -6.18 -17.93
CA LYS A 74 5.89 -6.69 -17.92
C LYS A 74 6.47 -6.69 -19.33
N LYS A 75 5.71 -7.12 -20.35
CA LYS A 75 6.13 -7.07 -21.75
C LYS A 75 6.40 -5.63 -22.21
N VAL A 76 5.49 -4.69 -21.93
CA VAL A 76 5.65 -3.27 -22.24
C VAL A 76 6.93 -2.70 -21.63
N LEU A 77 7.19 -3.00 -20.35
CA LEU A 77 8.41 -2.54 -19.66
C LEU A 77 9.69 -3.14 -20.24
N LYS A 78 9.69 -4.45 -20.57
CA LYS A 78 10.84 -5.09 -21.23
C LYS A 78 11.18 -4.42 -22.56
N GLU A 79 10.15 -4.13 -23.37
CA GLU A 79 10.33 -3.47 -24.66
C GLU A 79 10.86 -2.03 -24.49
N ALA A 80 10.35 -1.29 -23.51
CA ALA A 80 10.84 0.06 -23.20
C ALA A 80 12.31 0.05 -22.78
N LEU A 81 12.69 -0.83 -21.85
CA LEU A 81 14.07 -0.93 -21.36
C LEU A 81 15.02 -1.41 -22.45
N ALA A 82 14.59 -2.32 -23.35
CA ALA A 82 15.40 -2.71 -24.51
C ALA A 82 15.62 -1.56 -25.50
N GLU A 83 14.71 -0.60 -25.59
CA GLU A 83 14.90 0.62 -26.39
C GLU A 83 15.86 1.60 -25.71
N VAL A 84 15.79 1.72 -24.38
CA VAL A 84 16.77 2.49 -23.59
C VAL A 84 18.17 1.89 -23.71
N ASP A 85 18.31 0.57 -23.59
CA ASP A 85 19.60 -0.13 -23.70
C ASP A 85 20.29 0.12 -25.05
N ARG A 86 19.51 0.21 -26.14
CA ARG A 86 20.05 0.57 -27.47
C ARG A 86 20.57 2.00 -27.55
N ILE A 87 20.03 2.91 -26.75
CA ILE A 87 20.45 4.31 -26.70
C ILE A 87 21.74 4.45 -25.89
N ILE A 88 21.82 3.79 -24.73
CA ILE A 88 22.94 3.96 -23.79
C ILE A 88 24.05 2.91 -23.94
N GLY A 89 23.83 1.87 -24.75
CA GLY A 89 24.72 0.71 -24.83
C GLY A 89 24.76 -0.10 -23.53
N GLY A 90 23.62 -0.20 -22.84
CA GLY A 90 23.49 -0.76 -21.49
C GLY A 90 22.78 -2.12 -21.42
N ASP A 91 22.47 -2.55 -20.21
CA ASP A 91 21.88 -3.86 -19.88
C ASP A 91 20.70 -3.76 -18.89
N LEU A 92 20.00 -2.62 -18.83
CA LEU A 92 18.89 -2.36 -17.92
C LEU A 92 17.75 -3.37 -18.11
N GLN A 93 17.49 -3.83 -19.34
CA GLN A 93 16.47 -4.83 -19.61
C GLN A 93 16.82 -6.19 -18.99
N VAL A 94 18.09 -6.57 -19.01
CA VAL A 94 18.59 -7.81 -18.39
C VAL A 94 18.49 -7.69 -16.88
N HIS A 95 18.98 -6.57 -16.32
CA HIS A 95 18.89 -6.30 -14.89
C HIS A 95 17.44 -6.28 -14.39
N PHE A 96 16.52 -5.68 -15.16
CA PHE A 96 15.10 -5.72 -14.88
C PHE A 96 14.57 -7.15 -14.81
N CYS A 97 14.97 -8.06 -15.72
CA CYS A 97 14.52 -9.45 -15.65
C CYS A 97 14.99 -10.17 -14.37
N ASN A 98 16.12 -9.75 -13.78
CA ASN A 98 16.65 -10.32 -12.56
C ASN A 98 15.91 -9.83 -11.31
N ILE A 99 15.46 -8.57 -11.29
CA ILE A 99 14.80 -7.95 -10.11
C ILE A 99 13.27 -7.96 -10.20
N ALA A 100 12.71 -8.01 -11.41
CA ALA A 100 11.28 -7.82 -11.61
C ALA A 100 10.50 -9.04 -11.11
N PRO A 101 9.51 -8.86 -10.22
CA PRO A 101 8.76 -9.97 -9.63
C PRO A 101 8.12 -10.89 -10.67
N ASP A 102 7.88 -12.16 -10.32
CA ASP A 102 7.13 -13.05 -11.19
C ASP A 102 5.66 -12.55 -11.28
N PRO A 103 5.14 -12.25 -12.49
CA PRO A 103 3.76 -11.80 -12.66
C PRO A 103 2.72 -12.80 -12.16
N ASP A 104 3.06 -14.08 -12.01
CA ASP A 104 2.14 -15.09 -11.50
C ASP A 104 2.04 -15.11 -9.98
N THR A 105 3.11 -14.76 -9.27
CA THR A 105 3.13 -14.71 -7.80
C THR A 105 2.87 -13.30 -7.26
N GLU A 106 3.38 -12.27 -7.94
CA GLU A 106 3.30 -10.86 -7.52
C GLU A 106 2.75 -9.96 -8.67
N PRO A 107 1.51 -10.21 -9.14
CA PRO A 107 0.96 -9.47 -10.28
C PRO A 107 0.82 -7.96 -10.04
N TYR A 108 0.54 -7.56 -8.79
CA TYR A 108 0.29 -6.17 -8.44
C TYR A 108 1.54 -5.27 -8.50
N ALA A 109 2.74 -5.86 -8.59
CA ALA A 109 3.99 -5.13 -8.81
C ALA A 109 4.01 -4.35 -10.13
N TYR A 110 3.14 -4.70 -11.08
CA TYR A 110 3.09 -4.12 -12.44
C TYR A 110 1.92 -3.17 -12.67
N TYR A 111 1.01 -3.01 -11.72
CA TYR A 111 -0.22 -2.26 -11.96
C TYR A 111 0.04 -0.77 -12.21
N PRO A 112 -0.65 -0.15 -13.18
CA PRO A 112 -0.57 1.28 -13.39
C PRO A 112 -1.29 2.04 -12.27
N LEU A 113 -0.93 3.31 -12.07
CA LEU A 113 -1.54 4.25 -11.10
C LEU A 113 -1.34 3.91 -9.61
N ILE A 114 -1.08 2.64 -9.29
CA ILE A 114 -0.89 2.11 -7.94
C ILE A 114 0.36 1.23 -7.90
N CYS A 115 1.20 1.38 -6.86
CA CYS A 115 2.34 0.48 -6.65
C CYS A 115 2.02 -0.55 -5.57
N ASP A 116 2.70 -1.70 -5.63
CA ASP A 116 2.84 -2.59 -4.49
C ASP A 116 4.07 -2.18 -3.67
N ALA A 117 3.83 -1.69 -2.45
CA ALA A 117 4.87 -1.20 -1.55
C ALA A 117 5.82 -2.31 -1.05
N ALA A 118 5.43 -3.58 -1.14
CA ALA A 118 6.28 -4.72 -0.78
C ALA A 118 7.13 -5.23 -1.96
N SER A 119 6.84 -4.78 -3.18
CA SER A 119 7.53 -5.25 -4.39
C SER A 119 8.80 -4.47 -4.69
N GLN A 120 9.72 -5.08 -5.43
CA GLN A 120 10.94 -4.43 -5.94
C GLN A 120 10.67 -3.28 -6.93
N LEU A 121 9.45 -3.18 -7.48
CA LEU A 121 9.06 -2.13 -8.43
C LEU A 121 8.25 -1.00 -7.79
N HIS A 122 8.35 -0.81 -6.46
CA HIS A 122 7.67 0.26 -5.76
C HIS A 122 8.12 1.66 -6.20
N CYS A 123 7.27 2.68 -6.03
CA CYS A 123 7.57 4.06 -6.44
C CYS A 123 8.26 4.92 -5.35
N ASN A 124 8.61 4.34 -4.20
CA ASN A 124 9.26 5.08 -3.12
C ASN A 124 10.72 5.44 -3.49
N PRO A 125 11.19 6.67 -3.22
CA PRO A 125 12.60 7.00 -3.32
C PRO A 125 13.44 6.16 -2.33
N PRO A 126 14.73 5.97 -2.58
CA PRO A 126 15.65 5.38 -1.59
C PRO A 126 15.66 6.26 -0.32
N HIS A 127 15.55 5.66 0.87
CA HIS A 127 15.37 6.37 2.13
C HIS A 127 16.64 6.56 2.95
N SER A 128 17.71 5.88 2.59
CA SER A 128 18.96 5.89 3.33
C SER A 128 20.14 5.69 2.39
N ALA A 129 21.34 6.05 2.84
CA ALA A 129 22.58 5.70 2.16
C ALA A 129 22.81 4.17 2.04
N ASN A 130 21.96 3.36 2.68
CA ASN A 130 21.95 1.91 2.59
C ASN A 130 20.82 1.37 1.66
N ASP A 131 19.92 2.23 1.17
CA ASP A 131 18.85 1.90 0.21
C ASP A 131 19.27 2.15 -1.25
N PHE A 132 20.51 2.60 -1.48
CA PHE A 132 21.13 2.58 -2.79
C PHE A 132 21.31 1.11 -3.19
N GLY A 133 20.25 0.53 -3.74
CA GLY A 133 20.44 -0.52 -4.72
C GLY A 133 21.35 0.02 -5.82
N ASP A 134 22.03 -0.88 -6.52
CA ASP A 134 22.76 -0.59 -7.76
C ASP A 134 22.00 0.48 -8.59
N ASP A 135 22.69 1.55 -9.04
CA ASP A 135 22.13 2.73 -9.74
C ASP A 135 21.14 2.34 -10.85
N ARG A 136 21.35 1.16 -11.45
CA ARG A 136 20.49 0.50 -12.44
C ARG A 136 19.08 0.20 -11.91
N SER A 137 18.99 -0.34 -10.70
CA SER A 137 17.72 -0.67 -10.02
C SER A 137 16.90 0.59 -9.77
N GLU A 138 17.55 1.71 -9.41
CA GLU A 138 16.88 3.00 -9.23
C GLU A 138 16.38 3.56 -10.56
N THR A 139 17.22 3.50 -11.59
CA THR A 139 16.87 3.91 -12.96
C THR A 139 15.67 3.13 -13.48
N ILE A 140 15.67 1.81 -13.30
CA ILE A 140 14.55 0.92 -13.66
C ILE A 140 13.28 1.29 -12.90
N ARG A 141 13.36 1.49 -11.57
CA ARG A 141 12.20 1.89 -10.75
C ARG A 141 11.64 3.24 -11.19
N LEU A 142 12.51 4.19 -11.51
CA LEU A 142 12.13 5.52 -12.00
C LEU A 142 11.40 5.42 -13.35
N ILE A 143 12.03 4.81 -14.35
CA ILE A 143 11.46 4.62 -15.71
C ILE A 143 10.12 3.88 -15.63
N THR A 144 10.10 2.77 -14.89
CA THR A 144 8.89 1.95 -14.69
C THR A 144 7.77 2.75 -14.05
N SER A 145 8.07 3.59 -13.05
CA SER A 145 7.05 4.40 -12.37
C SER A 145 6.40 5.43 -13.30
N TYR A 146 7.15 6.02 -14.24
CA TYR A 146 6.60 6.95 -15.22
C TYR A 146 5.82 6.26 -16.33
N ILE A 147 6.28 5.09 -16.81
CA ILE A 147 5.57 4.29 -17.82
C ILE A 147 4.24 3.78 -17.26
N LEU A 148 4.24 3.28 -16.02
CA LEU A 148 3.05 2.77 -15.33
C LEU A 148 2.16 3.88 -14.75
N LEU A 149 2.37 5.15 -15.10
CA LEU A 149 1.51 6.26 -14.65
C LEU A 149 1.44 6.40 -13.12
N ARG A 150 2.41 5.86 -12.38
CA ARG A 150 2.51 5.99 -10.92
C ARG A 150 3.10 7.34 -10.53
N ARG A 151 3.76 8.00 -11.48
CA ARG A 151 4.32 9.34 -11.38
C ARG A 151 3.96 10.15 -12.62
N SER A 152 3.54 11.39 -12.40
CA SER A 152 3.44 12.46 -13.42
C SER A 152 4.45 13.58 -13.14
N GLY A 153 5.17 13.49 -12.02
CA GLY A 153 6.23 14.39 -11.56
C GLY A 153 6.96 13.77 -10.35
N GLN A 154 8.05 14.37 -9.89
CA GLN A 154 8.81 14.02 -8.68
C GLN A 154 7.95 14.03 -7.42
N ARG A 155 6.98 14.94 -7.33
CA ARG A 155 6.11 15.10 -6.15
C ARG A 155 4.80 14.32 -6.24
N GLN A 156 4.45 13.75 -7.39
CA GLN A 156 3.24 12.95 -7.54
C GLN A 156 3.55 11.45 -7.42
N TYR A 157 3.05 10.85 -6.34
CA TYR A 157 3.14 9.41 -6.10
C TYR A 157 1.87 8.70 -6.57
N CYS A 158 1.90 7.37 -6.48
CA CYS A 158 0.75 6.54 -6.81
C CYS A 158 -0.50 6.95 -6.00
N ILE A 159 -1.69 6.58 -6.51
CA ILE A 159 -2.98 6.98 -5.94
C ILE A 159 -3.04 6.70 -4.42
N ALA A 160 -2.59 5.53 -3.97
CA ALA A 160 -2.61 5.16 -2.55
C ALA A 160 -1.70 6.06 -1.68
N CYS A 161 -0.48 6.35 -2.15
CA CYS A 161 0.46 7.20 -1.40
C CYS A 161 0.00 8.66 -1.27
N THR A 162 -0.93 9.10 -2.12
CA THR A 162 -1.54 10.43 -2.03
C THR A 162 -2.40 10.57 -0.78
N TYR A 163 -3.16 9.53 -0.41
CA TYR A 163 -4.07 9.58 0.75
C TYR A 163 -3.46 9.01 2.03
N PHE A 164 -2.54 8.04 1.90
CA PHE A 164 -1.97 7.32 3.04
C PHE A 164 -0.50 7.65 3.29
N GLY A 165 0.09 8.54 2.49
CA GLY A 165 1.52 8.81 2.55
C GLY A 165 2.37 7.62 2.11
N GLY A 166 3.67 7.85 2.12
CA GLY A 166 4.65 6.86 1.77
C GLY A 166 6.01 7.25 2.28
N ASN A 167 6.97 6.42 1.92
CA ASN A 167 8.37 6.68 2.10
C ASN A 167 8.70 8.01 1.39
N GLY A 168 9.08 9.04 2.15
CA GLY A 168 9.47 10.37 1.63
C GLY A 168 8.31 11.34 1.44
N HIS A 169 7.10 10.95 1.85
CA HIS A 169 5.93 11.81 1.83
C HIS A 169 5.03 11.61 3.06
N PRO A 170 4.77 12.67 3.85
CA PRO A 170 3.88 12.58 5.00
C PRO A 170 2.45 12.20 4.61
N SER A 171 1.77 11.47 5.48
CA SER A 171 0.38 11.08 5.28
C SER A 171 -0.54 12.25 5.56
N PRO A 172 -1.45 12.65 4.64
CA PRO A 172 -2.42 13.70 4.93
C PRO A 172 -3.50 13.24 5.91
N LEU A 173 -3.60 11.92 6.15
CA LEU A 173 -4.51 11.32 7.13
C LEU A 173 -3.74 10.76 8.32
N ILE A 174 -4.18 11.13 9.52
CA ILE A 174 -3.63 10.69 10.80
C ILE A 174 -4.65 9.76 11.45
N PHE A 175 -4.24 8.51 11.67
CA PHE A 175 -5.02 7.50 12.36
C PHE A 175 -4.51 7.41 13.80
N THR A 176 -5.34 7.77 14.77
CA THR A 176 -4.98 7.62 16.17
C THR A 176 -5.08 6.16 16.58
N PRO A 177 -4.34 5.71 17.61
CA PRO A 177 -4.62 4.44 18.26
C PRO A 177 -6.09 4.39 18.70
N ALA A 178 -6.74 3.24 18.50
CA ALA A 178 -8.07 2.99 19.05
C ALA A 178 -7.93 2.32 20.41
N THR A 179 -8.35 2.99 21.48
CA THR A 179 -8.14 2.55 22.86
C THR A 179 -9.39 1.88 23.41
N ALA A 180 -9.22 0.82 24.21
CA ALA A 180 -10.32 0.12 24.83
C ALA A 180 -11.16 1.04 25.75
N VAL A 181 -12.48 0.87 25.69
CA VAL A 181 -13.44 1.61 26.54
C VAL A 181 -13.56 0.91 27.89
N GLY A 182 -13.38 1.69 28.96
CA GLY A 182 -13.46 1.18 30.34
C GLY A 182 -12.22 0.40 30.79
N GLU A 183 -12.33 -0.28 31.93
CA GLU A 183 -11.29 -1.16 32.43
C GLU A 183 -11.41 -2.55 31.79
N VAL A 184 -10.41 -2.91 30.98
CA VAL A 184 -10.40 -4.19 30.27
C VAL A 184 -9.26 -5.05 30.80
N LYS A 185 -9.63 -6.19 31.41
CA LYS A 185 -8.69 -7.22 31.85
C LYS A 185 -8.37 -8.14 30.66
N THR A 186 -7.09 -8.23 30.31
CA THR A 186 -6.61 -9.20 29.33
C THR A 186 -6.59 -10.60 29.93
N ALA A 187 -6.64 -11.60 29.06
CA ALA A 187 -6.52 -13.01 29.43
C ALA A 187 -5.28 -13.62 28.76
N VAL A 188 -4.81 -14.74 29.31
CA VAL A 188 -3.65 -15.47 28.80
C VAL A 188 -4.09 -16.87 28.41
N ALA A 189 -3.72 -17.29 27.20
CA ALA A 189 -3.89 -18.66 26.73
C ALA A 189 -2.53 -19.31 26.49
N THR A 190 -2.36 -20.55 26.95
CA THR A 190 -1.21 -21.38 26.58
C THR A 190 -1.50 -22.07 25.26
N ARG A 191 -0.56 -22.00 24.32
CA ARG A 191 -0.67 -22.61 22.99
C ARG A 191 0.51 -23.54 22.73
N LEU A 192 0.28 -24.52 21.87
CA LEU A 192 1.26 -25.50 21.43
C LEU A 192 1.18 -25.71 19.92
N SER A 193 2.32 -25.95 19.30
CA SER A 193 2.39 -26.46 17.93
C SER A 193 2.47 -27.98 17.96
N ILE A 194 1.65 -28.66 17.16
CA ILE A 194 1.65 -30.12 17.05
C ILE A 194 2.53 -30.52 15.87
N ASP A 195 3.41 -31.49 16.07
CA ASP A 195 4.15 -32.13 14.99
C ASP A 195 3.23 -33.06 14.20
N ARG A 196 3.18 -32.87 12.87
CA ARG A 196 2.22 -33.58 12.01
C ARG A 196 2.57 -35.05 11.78
N PHE A 197 3.82 -35.46 12.01
CA PHE A 197 4.27 -36.83 11.83
C PHE A 197 4.17 -37.63 13.12
N THR A 198 4.51 -37.01 14.25
CA THR A 198 4.53 -37.70 15.54
C THR A 198 3.24 -37.52 16.34
N GLY A 199 2.39 -36.55 15.98
CA GLY A 199 1.19 -36.19 16.73
C GLY A 199 1.47 -35.58 18.11
N ALA A 200 2.74 -35.47 18.49
CA ALA A 200 3.18 -34.92 19.77
C ALA A 200 3.25 -33.39 19.71
N ALA A 201 3.17 -32.75 20.88
CA ALA A 201 3.54 -31.35 21.02
C ALA A 201 5.02 -31.20 20.63
N LYS A 202 5.30 -30.29 19.70
CA LYS A 202 6.67 -29.98 19.32
C LYS A 202 7.39 -29.34 20.50
N GLN A 203 8.50 -29.95 20.95
CA GLN A 203 9.34 -29.41 22.02
C GLN A 203 9.71 -27.95 21.72
N GLU A 204 9.74 -27.12 22.77
CA GLU A 204 10.05 -25.67 22.71
C GLU A 204 9.04 -24.81 21.91
N ARG A 205 7.84 -25.32 21.63
CA ARG A 205 6.75 -24.55 21.00
C ARG A 205 5.51 -24.38 21.86
N LEU A 206 5.67 -24.56 23.18
CA LEU A 206 4.72 -24.07 24.16
C LEU A 206 4.93 -22.56 24.31
N PHE A 207 3.90 -21.74 24.11
CA PHE A 207 4.00 -20.31 24.32
C PHE A 207 2.72 -19.75 24.92
N THR A 208 2.87 -18.69 25.69
CA THR A 208 1.80 -17.92 26.33
C THR A 208 1.40 -16.74 25.44
N LEU A 209 0.11 -16.64 25.18
CA LEU A 209 -0.49 -15.61 24.34
C LEU A 209 -1.43 -14.75 25.17
N GLU A 210 -1.10 -13.48 25.33
CA GLU A 210 -2.03 -12.50 25.89
C GLU A 210 -3.05 -12.09 24.83
N TYR A 211 -4.32 -11.98 25.21
CA TYR A 211 -5.38 -11.52 24.32
C TYR A 211 -6.42 -10.68 25.05
N VAL A 212 -7.11 -9.86 24.27
CA VAL A 212 -8.27 -9.10 24.71
C VAL A 212 -9.52 -9.97 24.53
N PRO A 213 -10.34 -10.16 25.58
CA PRO A 213 -11.57 -10.94 25.50
C PRO A 213 -12.55 -10.40 24.43
N PRO A 214 -13.40 -11.26 23.83
CA PRO A 214 -14.48 -10.83 22.95
C PRO A 214 -15.37 -9.75 23.56
N TYR A 215 -16.04 -9.01 22.69
CA TYR A 215 -16.98 -7.93 22.97
C TYR A 215 -16.38 -6.74 23.72
N THR A 216 -15.07 -6.54 23.58
CA THR A 216 -14.40 -5.31 24.00
C THR A 216 -14.59 -4.23 22.92
N GLU A 217 -15.00 -3.04 23.36
CA GLU A 217 -15.12 -1.88 22.50
C GLU A 217 -13.84 -1.04 22.51
N PHE A 218 -13.45 -0.54 21.35
CA PHE A 218 -12.34 0.39 21.17
C PHE A 218 -12.82 1.62 20.42
N VAL A 219 -12.36 2.80 20.80
CA VAL A 219 -12.68 4.07 20.12
C VAL A 219 -11.41 4.65 19.53
N GLY A 220 -11.46 5.00 18.24
CA GLY A 220 -10.37 5.66 17.53
C GLY A 220 -10.87 6.77 16.62
N HIS A 221 -9.92 7.57 16.12
CA HIS A 221 -10.21 8.73 15.29
C HIS A 221 -9.31 8.75 14.04
N VAL A 222 -9.85 9.30 12.96
CA VAL A 222 -9.10 9.69 11.76
C VAL A 222 -9.28 11.18 11.54
N HIS A 223 -8.18 11.92 11.42
CA HIS A 223 -8.21 13.34 11.11
C HIS A 223 -7.25 13.67 9.96
N LYS A 224 -7.50 14.81 9.33
CA LYS A 224 -6.59 15.40 8.35
C LYS A 224 -5.40 16.01 9.09
N ALA A 225 -4.19 15.89 8.55
CA ALA A 225 -3.02 16.56 9.07
C ALA A 225 -3.18 18.09 8.99
N GLU A 226 -2.57 18.82 9.92
CA GLU A 226 -2.60 20.29 9.93
C GLU A 226 -1.83 20.87 8.73
N GLU A 227 -0.69 20.26 8.40
CA GLU A 227 0.14 20.61 7.26
C GLU A 227 -0.02 19.56 6.16
N LEU A 228 -0.43 20.01 4.98
CA LEU A 228 -0.52 19.20 3.76
C LEU A 228 0.64 19.52 2.85
N SER A 229 1.14 18.50 2.13
CA SER A 229 2.14 18.73 1.08
C SER A 229 1.53 19.45 -0.11
N ASP A 230 2.31 20.33 -0.76
CA ASP A 230 1.87 21.23 -1.84
C ASP A 230 1.13 20.57 -3.01
N TYR A 231 1.37 19.28 -3.25
CA TYR A 231 0.78 18.55 -4.37
C TYR A 231 -0.54 17.85 -4.02
N VAL A 232 -0.94 17.89 -2.74
CA VAL A 232 -2.17 17.27 -2.26
C VAL A 232 -3.29 18.31 -2.33
N ASN A 233 -4.39 17.97 -2.99
CA ASN A 233 -5.57 18.82 -3.02
C ASN A 233 -6.37 18.66 -1.72
N GLU A 234 -6.47 19.73 -0.93
CA GLU A 234 -7.15 19.71 0.36
C GLU A 234 -8.63 19.29 0.26
N THR A 235 -9.38 19.84 -0.70
CA THR A 235 -10.78 19.49 -0.92
C THR A 235 -10.95 18.01 -1.22
N GLN A 236 -10.04 17.44 -2.00
CA GLN A 236 -10.03 16.01 -2.29
C GLN A 236 -9.75 15.16 -1.04
N ILE A 237 -8.83 15.58 -0.17
CA ILE A 237 -8.59 14.90 1.12
C ILE A 237 -9.83 14.98 2.01
N ASP A 238 -10.50 16.13 2.05
CA ASP A 238 -11.73 16.30 2.82
C ASP A 238 -12.86 15.39 2.31
N GLN A 239 -13.03 15.29 0.98
CA GLN A 239 -13.98 14.36 0.36
C GLN A 239 -13.63 12.91 0.68
N PHE A 240 -12.36 12.52 0.56
CA PHE A 240 -11.90 11.18 0.89
C PHE A 240 -12.15 10.84 2.36
N LEU A 241 -11.81 11.76 3.28
CA LEU A 241 -12.02 11.59 4.72
C LEU A 241 -13.51 11.51 5.07
N LYS A 242 -14.37 12.29 4.41
CA LYS A 242 -15.80 12.34 4.71
C LYS A 242 -16.59 11.17 4.13
N HIS A 243 -16.24 10.71 2.93
CA HIS A 243 -17.05 9.75 2.17
C HIS A 243 -16.39 8.36 2.09
N VAL A 244 -15.09 8.31 1.80
CA VAL A 244 -14.41 7.05 1.51
C VAL A 244 -13.93 6.35 2.78
N VAL A 245 -13.31 7.09 3.72
CA VAL A 245 -12.77 6.51 4.96
C VAL A 245 -13.86 5.78 5.79
N PRO A 246 -15.05 6.34 6.05
CA PRO A 246 -16.11 5.63 6.78
C PRO A 246 -16.55 4.35 6.08
N ALA A 247 -16.74 4.37 4.75
CA ALA A 247 -17.13 3.19 3.98
C ALA A 247 -16.07 2.08 4.05
N LEU A 248 -14.78 2.44 3.92
CA LEU A 248 -13.68 1.48 4.04
C LEU A 248 -13.53 0.94 5.48
N LEU A 249 -13.72 1.77 6.50
CA LEU A 249 -13.72 1.32 7.91
C LEU A 249 -14.80 0.26 8.13
N ARG A 250 -16.02 0.49 7.62
CA ARG A 250 -17.15 -0.47 7.71
C ARG A 250 -16.87 -1.81 7.04
N ARG A 251 -15.88 -1.91 6.15
CA ARG A 251 -15.49 -3.17 5.47
C ARG A 251 -14.48 -4.01 6.26
N ILE A 252 -13.89 -3.46 7.32
CA ILE A 252 -12.93 -4.20 8.13
C ILE A 252 -13.66 -5.31 8.89
N ARG A 253 -13.24 -6.56 8.68
CA ARG A 253 -13.77 -7.76 9.35
C ARG A 253 -12.78 -8.45 10.27
N THR A 254 -11.48 -8.24 10.02
CA THR A 254 -10.41 -8.91 10.78
C THR A 254 -9.23 -7.98 11.05
N ILE A 255 -8.71 -8.02 12.27
CA ILE A 255 -7.55 -7.25 12.76
C ILE A 255 -6.62 -8.18 13.57
N GLY A 256 -5.34 -7.83 13.71
CA GLY A 256 -4.41 -8.54 14.60
C GLY A 256 -3.79 -9.80 13.99
N LYS A 257 -3.24 -10.68 14.84
CA LYS A 257 -2.64 -11.97 14.45
C LYS A 257 -3.56 -13.15 14.81
N HIS A 258 -3.13 -14.37 14.50
CA HIS A 258 -3.84 -15.62 14.83
C HIS A 258 -5.24 -15.77 14.18
N LYS A 259 -5.48 -15.07 13.06
CA LYS A 259 -6.78 -15.05 12.36
C LYS A 259 -7.27 -16.42 11.91
N SER A 260 -6.36 -17.26 11.40
CA SER A 260 -6.67 -18.62 10.92
C SER A 260 -7.08 -19.58 12.02
N VAL A 261 -6.86 -19.23 13.29
CA VAL A 261 -7.22 -20.02 14.46
C VAL A 261 -8.28 -19.29 15.33
N GLY A 262 -9.10 -18.47 14.69
CA GLY A 262 -10.31 -17.89 15.31
C GLY A 262 -10.12 -16.57 16.07
N PHE A 263 -8.99 -15.87 15.90
CA PHE A 263 -8.76 -14.57 16.55
C PHE A 263 -9.07 -13.39 15.62
N GLY A 264 -9.34 -12.24 16.22
CA GLY A 264 -9.28 -10.95 15.55
C GLY A 264 -10.46 -10.62 14.64
N GLN A 265 -11.55 -11.40 14.67
CA GLN A 265 -12.82 -10.98 14.08
C GLN A 265 -13.32 -9.71 14.79
N VAL A 266 -13.73 -8.72 14.00
CA VAL A 266 -14.19 -7.41 14.49
C VAL A 266 -15.38 -6.91 13.69
N GLU A 267 -16.17 -6.06 14.32
CA GLU A 267 -17.13 -5.16 13.69
C GLU A 267 -16.63 -3.72 13.86
N VAL A 268 -16.69 -2.91 12.80
CA VAL A 268 -16.26 -1.50 12.84
C VAL A 268 -17.42 -0.60 12.43
N LYS A 269 -17.76 0.34 13.31
CA LYS A 269 -18.85 1.31 13.14
C LYS A 269 -18.32 2.74 13.23
N PRO A 270 -18.10 3.42 12.09
CA PRO A 270 -17.83 4.86 12.10
C PRO A 270 -19.08 5.64 12.52
N GLU A 271 -18.87 6.74 13.23
CA GLU A 271 -19.93 7.69 13.61
C GLU A 271 -20.35 8.52 12.39
N GLY A 272 -21.66 8.76 12.28
CA GLY A 272 -22.28 9.39 11.11
C GLY A 272 -22.83 8.35 10.12
N ALA A 273 -24.04 8.61 9.61
CA ALA A 273 -24.73 7.73 8.66
C ALA A 273 -24.55 8.23 7.21
N GLY A 274 -24.56 7.29 6.26
CA GLY A 274 -24.85 7.61 4.85
C GLY A 274 -23.85 7.13 3.80
N GLN A 275 -22.62 6.75 4.18
CA GLN A 275 -21.62 6.35 3.17
C GLN A 275 -21.77 4.89 2.77
N SER A 276 -21.86 4.65 1.46
CA SER A 276 -22.08 3.35 0.87
C SER A 276 -20.82 2.81 0.18
N ASP A 277 -20.88 1.54 -0.25
CA ASP A 277 -19.84 0.96 -1.11
C ASP A 277 -19.76 1.66 -2.49
N GLU A 278 -20.85 2.32 -2.91
CA GLU A 278 -20.89 3.08 -4.16
C GLU A 278 -19.99 4.33 -4.06
N ASP A 279 -19.98 5.01 -2.91
CA ASP A 279 -19.13 6.19 -2.66
C ASP A 279 -17.65 5.88 -2.90
N VAL A 280 -17.21 4.68 -2.51
CA VAL A 280 -15.83 4.23 -2.72
C VAL A 280 -15.54 4.03 -4.20
N ARG A 281 -16.47 3.40 -4.93
CA ARG A 281 -16.31 3.12 -6.37
C ARG A 281 -16.34 4.39 -7.20
N GLU A 282 -17.30 5.27 -6.94
CA GLU A 282 -17.42 6.57 -7.60
C GLU A 282 -16.17 7.42 -7.38
N PHE A 283 -15.67 7.48 -6.14
CA PHE A 283 -14.44 8.18 -5.83
C PHE A 283 -13.23 7.59 -6.56
N VAL A 284 -13.07 6.27 -6.53
CA VAL A 284 -11.95 5.59 -7.21
C VAL A 284 -12.01 5.82 -8.71
N TRP A 285 -13.19 5.73 -9.32
CA TRP A 285 -13.38 6.01 -10.75
C TRP A 285 -12.97 7.45 -11.08
N ALA A 286 -13.47 8.44 -10.33
CA ALA A 286 -13.16 9.85 -10.55
C ALA A 286 -11.67 10.15 -10.33
N GLU A 287 -11.04 9.54 -9.33
CA GLU A 287 -9.60 9.70 -9.08
C GLU A 287 -8.76 9.07 -10.21
N VAL A 288 -9.16 7.90 -10.72
CA VAL A 288 -8.49 7.28 -11.88
C VAL A 288 -8.62 8.16 -13.13
N GLU A 289 -9.82 8.65 -13.44
CA GLU A 289 -10.03 9.60 -14.56
C GLU A 289 -9.13 10.83 -14.44
N ARG A 290 -9.11 11.44 -13.25
CA ARG A 290 -8.26 12.59 -12.96
C ARG A 290 -6.79 12.27 -13.20
N ARG A 291 -6.30 11.12 -12.74
CA ARG A 291 -4.90 10.71 -12.94
C ARG A 291 -4.57 10.43 -14.39
N LEU A 292 -5.49 9.88 -15.16
CA LEU A 292 -5.30 9.68 -16.60
C LEU A 292 -5.24 11.04 -17.32
N ALA A 293 -6.12 11.98 -16.97
CA ALA A 293 -6.10 13.34 -17.50
C ALA A 293 -4.80 14.09 -17.15
N GLU A 294 -4.34 13.99 -15.90
CA GLU A 294 -3.02 14.51 -15.49
C GLU A 294 -1.91 13.84 -16.28
N ALA A 295 -1.97 12.52 -16.47
CA ALA A 295 -0.93 11.79 -17.14
C ALA A 295 -0.80 12.13 -18.63
N CYS A 296 -1.92 12.43 -19.29
CA CYS A 296 -2.00 12.91 -20.67
C CYS A 296 -1.36 14.29 -20.85
N ASN A 297 -1.51 15.18 -19.85
CA ASN A 297 -1.02 16.56 -19.89
C ASN A 297 0.35 16.76 -19.21
N ALA A 298 0.92 15.70 -18.63
CA ALA A 298 2.14 15.79 -17.85
C ALA A 298 3.36 16.17 -18.71
N ASP A 299 4.07 17.22 -18.30
CA ASP A 299 5.41 17.52 -18.78
C ASP A 299 6.42 16.58 -18.10
N LEU A 300 7.31 15.98 -18.88
CA LEU A 300 8.34 15.06 -18.40
C LEU A 300 9.65 15.76 -18.06
N SER A 301 9.68 17.10 -17.97
CA SER A 301 10.84 17.88 -17.53
C SER A 301 11.40 17.43 -16.17
N GLU A 302 10.55 17.03 -15.22
CA GLU A 302 10.98 16.51 -13.93
C GLU A 302 11.64 15.13 -14.02
N LEU A 303 11.20 14.27 -14.95
CA LEU A 303 11.89 13.03 -15.27
C LEU A 303 13.26 13.34 -15.88
N ALA A 304 13.32 14.29 -16.81
CA ALA A 304 14.58 14.72 -17.42
C ALA A 304 15.58 15.21 -16.35
N ALA A 305 15.11 16.04 -15.41
CA ALA A 305 15.92 16.53 -14.30
C ALA A 305 16.43 15.41 -13.38
N ALA A 306 15.62 14.37 -13.14
CA ALA A 306 16.03 13.20 -12.37
C ALA A 306 17.09 12.38 -13.10
N LEU A 307 16.90 12.09 -14.39
CA LEU A 307 17.83 11.31 -15.21
C LEU A 307 19.18 12.00 -15.38
N ARG A 308 19.23 13.34 -15.43
CA ARG A 308 20.49 14.11 -15.46
C ARG A 308 21.37 13.91 -14.22
N ARG A 309 20.84 13.38 -13.12
CA ARG A 309 21.61 13.08 -11.91
C ARG A 309 22.18 11.67 -11.91
N VAL A 310 21.84 10.86 -12.91
CA VAL A 310 22.25 9.45 -13.01
C VAL A 310 23.32 9.34 -14.09
N LYS A 311 24.57 9.07 -13.67
CA LYS A 311 25.75 9.05 -14.56
C LYS A 311 25.59 8.14 -15.77
N GLU A 312 24.93 6.99 -15.61
CA GLU A 312 24.74 6.01 -16.68
C GLU A 312 23.89 6.55 -17.84
N VAL A 313 22.96 7.48 -17.57
CA VAL A 313 21.95 7.93 -18.53
C VAL A 313 21.98 9.44 -18.81
N GLU A 314 22.86 10.19 -18.14
CA GLU A 314 22.90 11.66 -18.19
C GLU A 314 23.09 12.24 -19.60
N GLN A 315 23.83 11.54 -20.47
CA GLN A 315 24.15 12.01 -21.83
C GLN A 315 23.01 11.78 -22.84
N ASN A 316 22.01 10.97 -22.49
CA ASN A 316 20.96 10.50 -23.39
C ASN A 316 19.53 10.84 -22.91
N VAL A 317 19.43 11.79 -21.98
CA VAL A 317 18.19 12.12 -21.25
C VAL A 317 17.00 12.35 -22.17
N ASP A 318 17.14 13.20 -23.20
CA ASP A 318 16.01 13.57 -24.06
C ASP A 318 15.49 12.38 -24.88
N SER A 319 16.40 11.52 -25.36
CA SER A 319 16.03 10.28 -26.05
C SER A 319 15.31 9.31 -25.12
N ILE A 320 15.79 9.15 -23.89
CA ILE A 320 15.16 8.28 -22.88
C ILE A 320 13.78 8.82 -22.48
N VAL A 321 13.62 10.13 -22.32
CA VAL A 321 12.32 10.77 -22.08
C VAL A 321 11.36 10.49 -23.24
N GLY A 322 11.85 10.54 -24.49
CA GLY A 322 11.07 10.15 -25.68
C GLY A 322 10.58 8.69 -25.62
N VAL A 323 11.44 7.76 -25.21
CA VAL A 323 11.05 6.36 -24.99
C VAL A 323 9.99 6.25 -23.90
N VAL A 324 10.21 6.90 -22.75
CA VAL A 324 9.23 6.88 -21.65
C VAL A 324 7.90 7.46 -22.09
N ALA A 325 7.87 8.58 -22.81
CA ALA A 325 6.64 9.19 -23.33
C ALA A 325 5.88 8.24 -24.26
N LYS A 326 6.59 7.56 -25.17
CA LYS A 326 6.02 6.56 -26.10
C LYS A 326 5.35 5.40 -25.35
N TYR A 327 6.07 4.77 -24.41
CA TYR A 327 5.55 3.61 -23.69
C TYR A 327 4.51 3.99 -22.63
N ARG A 328 4.62 5.17 -22.02
CA ARG A 328 3.59 5.77 -21.18
C ARG A 328 2.28 5.94 -21.95
N ARG A 329 2.32 6.47 -23.17
CA ARG A 329 1.13 6.61 -24.03
C ARG A 329 0.48 5.27 -24.32
N ARG A 330 1.27 4.25 -24.62
CA ARG A 330 0.76 2.89 -24.83
C ARG A 330 0.06 2.32 -23.58
N VAL A 331 0.54 2.59 -22.37
CA VAL A 331 -0.15 2.18 -21.13
C VAL A 331 -1.44 2.98 -20.94
N MET A 332 -1.45 4.27 -21.25
CA MET A 332 -2.68 5.09 -21.21
C MET A 332 -3.75 4.56 -22.17
N GLU A 333 -3.37 4.20 -23.40
CA GLU A 333 -4.28 3.59 -24.40
C GLU A 333 -4.88 2.26 -23.93
N MET A 334 -4.21 1.52 -23.03
CA MET A 334 -4.77 0.31 -22.42
C MET A 334 -5.81 0.59 -21.33
N LEU A 335 -5.90 1.83 -20.83
CA LEU A 335 -6.76 2.23 -19.71
C LEU A 335 -7.93 3.14 -20.11
N LEU A 336 -7.91 3.68 -21.33
CA LEU A 336 -8.99 4.47 -21.94
C LEU A 336 -10.01 3.56 -22.62
#